data_AF-A0A5M9MZQ9-F1
#
_entry.id   AF-A0A5M9MZQ9-F1
#
_cell.length_a   1.000
_cell.length_b   1.000
_cell.length_c   1.000
_cell.angle_alpha   90.00
_cell.angle_beta   90.00
_cell.angle_gamma   90.00
#
_symmetry.space_group_name_H-M   'P 1'
#
loop_
_entity.id
_entity.type
_entity.pdbx_description
1 polymer ?
#
loop_
_entity_poly.entity_id
_entity_poly.type
_entity_poly.pdbx_seq_one_letter_code
_entity_poly.pdbx_strand_id
1 'polypeptide(L)'
;MDNPKFKVIIVGGSIAGLTLAHGLARQGIDFIVLEKRPEVAPQEGASIGIMPNGGRILDQLGIFGAIEEQIEPLDIAHLYWPDGFFFGTKAPRIVNERQKLLTILFGSLTEKSKVYFNKSVVSIEEHSDGHVGVRTADGCYYSGDLVVGADGVHSRVRAEMWRLADLQQPGLITEMEKKSLYDRGSFPGKDGRVYWFIMEKLDRKYSYSEAPRYSSEDAANRCGQLKERKIWKDVKFGELWDKREVVSKTALEENVFQTWNFGPVVCIGDSMHKMAPNTGQGANCAIEDAACLLNLLKECYLEGCLRKPSRCELDTRLQQFTKMRVERITQVYKAARLLVRIHARDGLHMKLLGRYVIPYAGDVSADKASETVVGAPVLSFISPPKRCGPGWTSFQTRGLITMPIRGTAMILSLLVVGMTLYTLRVW
;
A
#
# COMPACT_ATOMS: atom_id res chain seq x y z
N MET A 1 -16.23 -15.70 -37.17
CA MET A 1 -16.35 -14.35 -36.58
C MET A 1 -15.48 -14.35 -35.34
N ASP A 2 -14.56 -13.41 -35.20
CA ASP A 2 -13.78 -13.29 -33.97
C ASP A 2 -14.69 -12.80 -32.85
N ASN A 3 -14.66 -13.49 -31.70
CA ASN A 3 -15.38 -13.04 -30.52
C ASN A 3 -14.63 -11.83 -29.94
N PRO A 4 -15.28 -10.67 -29.70
CA PRO A 4 -14.59 -9.48 -29.21
C PRO A 4 -13.84 -9.78 -27.90
N LYS A 5 -12.52 -9.60 -27.93
CA LYS A 5 -11.63 -9.90 -26.80
C LYS A 5 -11.87 -8.92 -25.66
N PHE A 6 -12.00 -9.45 -24.45
CA PHE A 6 -12.13 -8.63 -23.24
C PHE A 6 -10.89 -7.75 -23.04
N LYS A 7 -11.11 -6.46 -22.82
CA LYS A 7 -10.08 -5.42 -22.82
C LYS A 7 -10.14 -4.52 -21.58
N VAL A 8 -9.01 -4.40 -20.88
CA VAL A 8 -8.86 -3.60 -19.66
C VAL A 8 -8.15 -2.26 -19.92
N ILE A 9 -8.73 -1.15 -19.48
CA ILE A 9 -8.08 0.16 -19.45
C ILE A 9 -7.50 0.40 -18.05
N ILE A 10 -6.20 0.24 -17.89
CA ILE A 10 -5.49 0.57 -16.64
C ILE A 10 -5.15 2.06 -16.67
N VAL A 11 -5.51 2.80 -15.62
CA VAL A 11 -5.17 4.22 -15.47
C VAL A 11 -4.12 4.36 -14.37
N GLY A 12 -2.95 4.90 -14.72
CA GLY A 12 -1.78 4.99 -13.87
C GLY A 12 -0.80 3.82 -14.06
N GLY A 13 0.41 4.13 -14.54
CA GLY A 13 1.57 3.24 -14.58
C GLY A 13 2.23 3.07 -13.21
N SER A 14 1.42 2.94 -12.15
CA SER A 14 1.90 2.69 -10.80
C SER A 14 2.32 1.22 -10.61
N ILE A 15 2.84 0.88 -9.43
CA ILE A 15 3.20 -0.51 -9.10
C ILE A 15 2.01 -1.45 -9.30
N ALA A 16 0.81 -1.08 -8.83
CA ALA A 16 -0.40 -1.88 -9.05
C ALA A 16 -0.76 -2.01 -10.53
N GLY A 17 -0.72 -0.90 -11.27
CA GLY A 17 -1.06 -0.86 -12.69
C GLY A 17 -0.11 -1.70 -13.55
N LEU A 18 1.20 -1.61 -13.30
CA LEU A 18 2.22 -2.40 -14.00
C LEU A 18 2.18 -3.89 -13.60
N THR A 19 2.00 -4.21 -12.32
CA THR A 19 1.81 -5.60 -11.87
C THR A 19 0.59 -6.24 -12.53
N LEU A 20 -0.52 -5.50 -12.65
CA LEU A 20 -1.70 -5.98 -13.36
C LEU A 20 -1.43 -6.13 -14.86
N ALA A 21 -0.79 -5.15 -15.52
CA ALA A 21 -0.43 -5.22 -16.94
C ALA A 21 0.43 -6.45 -17.28
N HIS A 22 1.46 -6.74 -16.47
CA HIS A 22 2.27 -7.96 -16.57
C HIS A 22 1.42 -9.22 -16.53
N GLY A 23 0.49 -9.28 -15.59
CA GLY A 23 -0.37 -10.42 -15.39
C GLY A 23 -1.42 -10.60 -16.50
N LEU A 24 -2.02 -9.52 -17.00
CA LEU A 24 -2.94 -9.55 -18.15
C LEU A 24 -2.23 -10.01 -19.42
N ALA A 25 -1.04 -9.45 -19.72
CA ALA A 25 -0.18 -9.89 -20.82
C ALA A 25 0.11 -11.39 -20.73
N ARG A 26 0.50 -11.87 -19.55
CA ARG A 26 0.77 -13.30 -19.29
C ARG A 26 -0.46 -14.19 -19.42
N GLN A 27 -1.68 -13.64 -19.34
CA GLN A 27 -2.94 -14.36 -19.55
C GLN A 27 -3.55 -14.17 -20.95
N GLY A 28 -2.95 -13.35 -21.82
CA GLY A 28 -3.47 -13.06 -23.16
C GLY A 28 -4.75 -12.21 -23.17
N ILE A 29 -5.07 -11.55 -22.04
CA ILE A 29 -6.19 -10.60 -21.92
C ILE A 29 -5.72 -9.26 -22.48
N ASP A 30 -6.54 -8.60 -23.32
CA ASP A 30 -6.11 -7.33 -23.91
C ASP A 30 -6.14 -6.19 -22.89
N PHE A 31 -5.23 -5.23 -23.03
CA PHE A 31 -5.15 -4.10 -22.12
C PHE A 31 -4.46 -2.88 -22.75
N ILE A 32 -4.65 -1.74 -22.12
CA ILE A 32 -3.80 -0.54 -22.27
C ILE A 32 -3.49 0.04 -20.90
N VAL A 33 -2.37 0.75 -20.77
CA VAL A 33 -2.03 1.56 -19.59
C VAL A 33 -1.98 3.03 -20.00
N LEU A 34 -2.74 3.88 -19.31
CA LEU A 34 -2.75 5.33 -19.49
C LEU A 34 -1.99 5.99 -18.33
N GLU A 35 -0.73 6.39 -18.55
CA GLU A 35 0.06 7.13 -17.57
C GLU A 35 0.01 8.63 -17.85
N LYS A 36 -0.29 9.42 -16.81
CA LYS A 36 -0.44 10.88 -16.89
C LYS A 36 0.89 11.63 -17.06
N ARG A 37 1.99 11.03 -16.64
CA ARG A 37 3.37 11.56 -16.74
C ARG A 37 4.01 11.25 -18.11
N PRO A 38 5.09 11.95 -18.48
CA PRO A 38 5.90 11.61 -19.65
C PRO A 38 6.74 10.33 -19.49
N GLU A 39 6.94 9.85 -18.25
CA GLU A 39 7.76 8.69 -17.92
C GLU A 39 7.17 7.86 -16.76
N VAL A 40 7.49 6.56 -16.69
CA VAL A 40 6.97 5.64 -15.65
C VAL A 40 7.71 5.77 -14.33
N ALA A 41 9.03 5.96 -14.39
CA ALA A 41 9.93 5.93 -13.24
C ALA A 41 10.70 7.25 -13.05
N PRO A 42 9.98 8.38 -12.84
CA PRO A 42 10.61 9.65 -12.53
C PRO A 42 11.38 9.57 -11.21
N GLN A 43 12.36 10.46 -11.03
CA GLN A 43 13.21 10.56 -9.84
C GLN A 43 12.48 11.18 -8.64
N GLU A 44 11.27 10.67 -8.37
CA GLU A 44 10.33 11.18 -7.37
C GLU A 44 9.75 10.07 -6.49
N GLY A 45 9.55 10.41 -5.22
CA GLY A 45 8.87 9.55 -4.26
C GLY A 45 9.81 8.53 -3.63
N ALA A 46 9.32 7.30 -3.48
CA ALA A 46 9.53 6.59 -2.23
C ALA A 46 10.57 5.45 -2.20
N SER A 47 10.81 4.92 -1.00
CA SER A 47 11.33 3.58 -0.72
C SER A 47 10.15 2.66 -0.51
N ILE A 48 10.29 1.47 -1.07
CA ILE A 48 9.24 0.47 -1.10
C ILE A 48 9.90 -0.89 -0.84
N GLY A 49 9.94 -1.25 0.44
CA GLY A 49 10.31 -2.59 0.88
C GLY A 49 9.36 -3.62 0.29
N ILE A 50 9.81 -4.33 -0.74
CA ILE A 50 9.12 -5.53 -1.22
C ILE A 50 9.22 -6.59 -0.12
N MET A 51 8.09 -6.83 0.54
CA MET A 51 7.90 -7.83 1.58
C MET A 51 7.52 -9.18 0.94
N PRO A 52 7.64 -10.32 1.64
CA PRO A 52 7.43 -11.65 1.03
C PRO A 52 6.05 -11.84 0.39
N ASN A 53 5.00 -11.16 0.88
CA ASN A 53 3.65 -11.20 0.30
C ASN A 53 3.59 -10.59 -1.11
N GLY A 54 4.28 -9.47 -1.34
CA GLY A 54 4.39 -8.85 -2.67
C GLY A 54 5.46 -9.51 -3.54
N GLY A 55 6.64 -9.78 -2.97
CA GLY A 55 7.79 -10.33 -3.70
C GLY A 55 7.49 -11.65 -4.41
N ARG A 56 6.80 -12.58 -3.74
CA ARG A 56 6.38 -13.86 -4.34
C ARG A 56 5.42 -13.71 -5.53
N ILE A 57 4.60 -12.66 -5.59
CA ILE A 57 3.70 -12.39 -6.73
C ILE A 57 4.53 -11.91 -7.92
N LEU A 58 5.51 -11.03 -7.66
CA LEU A 58 6.48 -10.60 -8.67
C LEU A 58 7.38 -11.76 -9.13
N ASP A 59 7.62 -12.77 -8.29
CA ASP A 59 8.35 -14.01 -8.62
C ASP A 59 7.48 -14.97 -9.46
N GLN A 60 6.18 -15.13 -9.15
CA GLN A 60 5.22 -15.83 -10.01
C GLN A 60 5.11 -15.19 -11.41
N LEU A 61 5.24 -13.86 -11.50
CA LEU A 61 5.29 -13.15 -12.79
C LEU A 61 6.64 -13.27 -13.50
N GLY A 62 7.71 -13.67 -12.81
CA GLY A 62 9.08 -13.82 -13.34
C GLY A 62 9.95 -12.56 -13.23
N ILE A 63 9.50 -11.54 -12.49
CA ILE A 63 10.13 -10.22 -12.38
C ILE A 63 11.11 -10.16 -11.20
N PHE A 64 10.88 -10.95 -10.15
CA PHE A 64 11.59 -10.81 -8.86
C PHE A 64 13.11 -10.99 -8.93
N GLY A 65 13.67 -11.71 -9.92
CA GLY A 65 15.12 -11.83 -10.08
C GLY A 65 15.83 -10.48 -10.24
N ALA A 66 15.39 -9.66 -11.18
CA ALA A 66 15.93 -8.31 -11.41
C ALA A 66 15.67 -7.35 -10.23
N ILE A 67 14.66 -7.66 -9.39
CA ILE A 67 14.36 -6.92 -8.16
C ILE A 67 15.31 -7.32 -7.03
N GLU A 68 15.64 -8.61 -6.92
CA GLU A 68 16.57 -9.15 -5.92
C GLU A 68 17.99 -8.60 -6.08
N GLU A 69 18.45 -8.40 -7.32
CA GLU A 69 19.71 -7.70 -7.64
C GLU A 69 19.75 -6.26 -7.10
N GLN A 70 18.59 -5.64 -6.83
CA GLN A 70 18.48 -4.29 -6.27
C GLN A 70 18.20 -4.26 -4.76
N ILE A 71 18.04 -5.40 -4.10
CA ILE A 71 17.88 -5.50 -2.64
C ILE A 71 19.23 -5.25 -1.94
N GLU A 72 19.23 -4.41 -0.89
CA GLU A 72 20.31 -4.48 0.12
C GLU A 72 19.89 -5.43 1.25
N PRO A 73 20.80 -6.23 1.81
CA PRO A 73 20.54 -6.96 3.04
C PRO A 73 20.40 -5.98 4.21
N LEU A 74 19.20 -5.89 4.76
CA LEU A 74 18.94 -5.24 6.04
C LEU A 74 18.75 -6.32 7.10
N ASP A 75 19.79 -6.64 7.85
CA ASP A 75 19.74 -7.75 8.80
C ASP A 75 19.15 -7.34 10.17
N ILE A 76 19.40 -6.10 10.63
CA ILE A 76 18.99 -5.61 11.95
C ILE A 76 18.41 -4.19 11.87
N ALA A 77 17.12 -4.03 12.21
CA ALA A 77 16.53 -2.73 12.51
C ALA A 77 16.84 -2.35 13.96
N HIS A 78 17.31 -1.12 14.19
CA HIS A 78 17.62 -0.61 15.52
C HIS A 78 16.71 0.55 15.90
N LEU A 79 16.21 0.54 17.14
CA LEU A 79 15.50 1.63 17.78
C LEU A 79 16.43 2.29 18.80
N TYR A 80 16.52 3.63 18.79
CA TYR A 80 17.36 4.42 19.68
C TYR A 80 16.54 5.47 20.42
N TRP A 81 16.94 5.78 21.66
CA TRP A 81 16.30 6.78 22.51
C TRP A 81 17.31 7.83 23.02
N PRO A 82 16.87 9.07 23.34
CA PRO A 82 17.76 10.14 23.80
C PRO A 82 18.43 9.91 25.17
N ASP A 83 18.02 8.87 25.91
CA ASP A 83 18.64 8.40 27.16
C ASP A 83 19.82 7.44 26.90
N GLY A 84 20.18 7.20 25.63
CA GLY A 84 21.24 6.27 25.23
C GLY A 84 20.80 4.80 25.17
N PHE A 85 19.56 4.48 25.56
CA PHE A 85 19.02 3.14 25.41
C PHE A 85 18.78 2.82 23.92
N PHE A 86 19.02 1.56 23.55
CA PHE A 86 18.76 1.05 22.21
C PHE A 86 18.29 -0.40 22.24
N PHE A 87 17.62 -0.80 21.17
CA PHE A 87 17.11 -2.16 20.97
C PHE A 87 17.26 -2.54 19.50
N GLY A 88 17.85 -3.70 19.22
CA GLY A 88 17.98 -4.26 17.87
C GLY A 88 17.02 -5.43 17.68
N THR A 89 16.38 -5.51 16.51
CA THR A 89 15.54 -6.65 16.09
C THR A 89 15.84 -7.04 14.65
N LYS A 90 15.60 -8.30 14.29
CA LYS A 90 15.84 -8.78 12.92
C LYS A 90 14.91 -8.07 11.94
N ALA A 91 15.46 -7.61 10.82
CA ALA A 91 14.70 -6.98 9.75
C ALA A 91 14.49 -7.95 8.57
N PRO A 92 13.40 -7.79 7.79
CA PRO A 92 13.29 -8.45 6.50
C PRO A 92 14.19 -7.76 5.46
N ARG A 93 14.67 -8.54 4.49
CA ARG A 93 15.36 -7.99 3.30
C ARG A 93 14.39 -7.11 2.50
N ILE A 94 14.87 -5.94 2.08
CA ILE A 94 14.03 -4.83 1.63
C ILE A 94 14.62 -4.23 0.35
N VAL A 95 13.82 -4.19 -0.72
CA VAL A 95 14.05 -3.27 -1.85
C VAL A 95 13.90 -1.85 -1.32
N ASN A 96 14.83 -0.96 -1.66
CA ASN A 96 14.81 0.38 -1.08
C ASN A 96 14.37 1.49 -2.05
N GLU A 97 14.13 1.24 -3.34
CA GLU A 97 13.82 2.32 -4.29
C GLU A 97 12.60 2.03 -5.16
N ARG A 98 11.56 2.87 -5.01
CA ARG A 98 10.38 2.92 -5.90
C ARG A 98 10.78 3.15 -7.35
N GLN A 99 11.78 4.01 -7.59
CA GLN A 99 12.21 4.33 -8.95
C GLN A 99 12.77 3.07 -9.63
N LYS A 100 13.78 2.42 -9.03
CA LYS A 100 14.33 1.15 -9.54
C LYS A 100 13.26 0.07 -9.71
N LEU A 101 12.34 -0.06 -8.75
CA LEU A 101 11.21 -1.00 -8.85
C LEU A 101 10.28 -0.68 -10.04
N LEU A 102 9.92 0.59 -10.28
CA LEU A 102 9.12 1.00 -11.44
C LEU A 102 9.89 0.82 -12.76
N THR A 103 11.19 1.13 -12.78
CA THR A 103 12.07 0.90 -13.92
C THR A 103 12.13 -0.58 -14.28
N ILE A 104 12.20 -1.49 -13.29
CA ILE A 104 12.17 -2.94 -13.52
C ILE A 104 10.77 -3.38 -13.98
N LEU A 105 9.70 -2.95 -13.30
CA LEU A 105 8.33 -3.30 -13.69
C LEU A 105 8.01 -2.89 -15.13
N PHE A 106 8.39 -1.69 -15.57
CA PHE A 106 8.25 -1.28 -16.96
C PHE A 106 9.28 -1.94 -17.88
N GLY A 107 10.52 -2.10 -17.42
CA GLY A 107 11.63 -2.68 -18.17
C GLY A 107 11.42 -4.16 -18.54
N SER A 108 10.78 -4.93 -17.66
CA SER A 108 10.44 -6.34 -17.89
C SER A 108 9.10 -6.56 -18.58
N LEU A 109 8.25 -5.53 -18.74
CA LEU A 109 6.95 -5.69 -19.41
C LEU A 109 7.17 -6.04 -20.90
N THR A 110 6.48 -7.06 -21.40
CA THR A 110 6.60 -7.52 -22.80
C THR A 110 5.96 -6.53 -23.76
N GLU A 111 4.72 -6.12 -23.51
CA GLU A 111 3.90 -5.30 -24.42
C GLU A 111 4.00 -3.80 -24.09
N LYS A 112 5.22 -3.25 -23.99
CA LYS A 112 5.46 -1.84 -23.59
C LYS A 112 4.74 -0.81 -24.47
N SER A 113 4.47 -1.14 -25.74
CA SER A 113 3.71 -0.32 -26.69
C SER A 113 2.24 -0.09 -26.28
N LYS A 114 1.71 -0.86 -25.33
CA LYS A 114 0.39 -0.64 -24.72
C LYS A 114 0.41 0.39 -23.58
N VAL A 115 1.57 0.94 -23.22
CA VAL A 115 1.73 2.00 -22.21
C VAL A 115 1.80 3.35 -22.90
N TYR A 116 0.76 4.17 -22.72
CA TYR A 116 0.63 5.49 -23.32
C TYR A 116 0.92 6.59 -22.29
N PHE A 117 1.87 7.46 -22.63
CA PHE A 117 2.35 8.56 -21.78
C PHE A 117 1.58 9.87 -22.02
N ASN A 118 1.65 10.77 -21.03
CA ASN A 118 0.93 12.05 -20.98
C ASN A 118 -0.61 11.93 -21.02
N LYS A 119 -1.15 10.72 -20.77
CA LYS A 119 -2.57 10.38 -20.81
C LYS A 119 -3.26 10.66 -19.48
N SER A 120 -3.35 11.94 -19.14
CA SER A 120 -4.14 12.43 -18.01
C SER A 120 -5.63 12.19 -18.27
N VAL A 121 -6.25 11.20 -17.62
CA VAL A 121 -7.70 10.94 -17.71
C VAL A 121 -8.50 12.12 -17.14
N VAL A 122 -9.63 12.45 -17.77
CA VAL A 122 -10.53 13.55 -17.37
C VAL A 122 -11.96 13.10 -17.11
N SER A 123 -12.53 12.20 -17.93
CA SER A 123 -13.86 11.62 -17.73
C SER A 123 -13.90 10.12 -18.01
N ILE A 124 -14.88 9.44 -17.41
CA ILE A 124 -15.28 8.06 -17.71
C ILE A 124 -16.77 8.04 -18.08
N GLU A 125 -17.07 7.41 -19.21
CA GLU A 125 -18.41 7.30 -19.79
C GLU A 125 -18.79 5.82 -19.90
N GLU A 126 -19.99 5.46 -19.45
CA GLU A 126 -20.52 4.10 -19.59
C GLU A 126 -21.51 4.06 -20.77
N HIS A 127 -21.38 3.06 -21.63
CA HIS A 127 -22.16 2.93 -22.86
C HIS A 127 -23.22 1.83 -22.75
N SER A 128 -24.34 2.00 -23.46
CA SER A 128 -25.51 1.11 -23.41
C SER A 128 -25.27 -0.28 -24.02
N ASP A 129 -24.15 -0.49 -24.70
CA ASP A 129 -23.64 -1.77 -25.19
C ASP A 129 -22.79 -2.54 -24.15
N GLY A 130 -22.62 -1.97 -22.95
CA GLY A 130 -21.77 -2.55 -21.90
C GLY A 130 -20.27 -2.38 -22.17
N HIS A 131 -19.86 -1.39 -22.97
CA HIS A 131 -18.50 -0.89 -23.01
C HIS A 131 -18.30 0.33 -22.09
N VAL A 132 -17.04 0.61 -21.76
CA VAL A 132 -16.63 1.76 -20.97
C VAL A 132 -15.61 2.60 -21.72
N GLY A 133 -15.92 3.89 -21.84
CA GLY A 133 -15.13 4.92 -22.51
C GLY A 133 -14.33 5.75 -21.52
N VAL A 134 -13.10 6.09 -21.88
CA VAL A 134 -12.20 6.94 -21.09
C VAL A 134 -11.67 8.06 -21.97
N ARG A 135 -11.87 9.32 -21.54
CA ARG A 135 -11.30 10.51 -22.21
C ARG A 135 -10.06 10.99 -21.48
N THR A 136 -9.08 11.45 -22.23
CA THR A 136 -7.87 12.10 -21.71
C THR A 136 -7.79 13.58 -22.09
N ALA A 137 -7.01 14.36 -21.34
CA ALA A 137 -6.94 15.82 -21.43
C ALA A 137 -6.44 16.35 -22.79
N ASP A 138 -5.79 15.50 -23.59
CA ASP A 138 -5.36 15.74 -24.96
C ASP A 138 -6.45 15.43 -26.01
N GLY A 139 -7.68 15.16 -25.56
CA GLY A 139 -8.84 14.86 -26.42
C GLY A 139 -8.89 13.42 -26.92
N CYS A 140 -7.91 12.56 -26.61
CA CYS A 140 -7.96 11.15 -27.00
C CYS A 140 -9.09 10.40 -26.26
N TYR A 141 -9.65 9.39 -26.94
CA TYR A 141 -10.71 8.54 -26.43
C TYR A 141 -10.30 7.07 -26.53
N TYR A 142 -10.55 6.31 -25.46
CA TYR A 142 -10.21 4.90 -25.35
C TYR A 142 -11.43 4.09 -24.89
N SER A 143 -11.81 3.06 -25.65
CA SER A 143 -12.88 2.11 -25.27
C SER A 143 -12.31 0.75 -24.84
N GLY A 144 -13.01 0.12 -23.90
CA GLY A 144 -12.74 -1.21 -23.34
C GLY A 144 -13.96 -1.77 -22.59
N ASP A 145 -13.73 -2.72 -21.69
CA ASP A 145 -14.78 -3.43 -20.93
C ASP A 145 -14.69 -3.22 -19.41
N LEU A 146 -13.51 -2.83 -18.93
CA LEU A 146 -13.22 -2.55 -17.53
C LEU A 146 -12.18 -1.42 -17.42
N VAL A 147 -12.43 -0.43 -16.57
CA VAL A 147 -11.43 0.57 -16.16
C VAL A 147 -10.87 0.20 -14.79
N VAL A 148 -9.54 0.23 -14.66
CA VAL A 148 -8.83 -0.04 -13.41
C VAL A 148 -8.06 1.21 -12.95
N GLY A 149 -8.55 1.85 -11.90
CA GLY A 149 -7.95 3.04 -11.27
C GLY A 149 -6.77 2.70 -10.37
N ALA A 150 -5.57 2.74 -10.93
CA ALA A 150 -4.29 2.55 -10.25
C ALA A 150 -3.49 3.87 -10.15
N ASP A 151 -4.18 5.03 -10.24
CA ASP A 151 -3.64 6.37 -10.41
C ASP A 151 -3.30 7.13 -9.10
N GLY A 152 -3.38 6.42 -7.97
CA GLY A 152 -2.90 6.85 -6.64
C GLY A 152 -3.92 7.59 -5.78
N VAL A 153 -3.47 8.16 -4.66
CA VAL A 153 -4.37 8.73 -3.62
C VAL A 153 -5.26 9.86 -4.17
N HIS A 154 -4.73 10.66 -5.10
CA HIS A 154 -5.46 11.72 -5.82
C HIS A 154 -6.19 11.17 -7.07
N SER A 155 -6.75 9.97 -6.99
CA SER A 155 -7.36 9.25 -8.12
C SER A 155 -8.50 10.03 -8.79
N ARG A 156 -8.39 10.21 -10.11
CA ARG A 156 -9.48 10.69 -10.97
C ARG A 156 -10.49 9.57 -11.22
N VAL A 157 -10.02 8.33 -11.40
CA VAL A 157 -10.90 7.17 -11.65
C VAL A 157 -11.86 6.96 -10.49
N ARG A 158 -11.39 7.06 -9.24
CA ARG A 158 -12.24 6.99 -8.04
C ARG A 158 -13.27 8.12 -8.00
N ALA A 159 -12.89 9.35 -8.38
CA ALA A 159 -13.82 10.48 -8.42
C ALA A 159 -14.91 10.30 -9.50
N GLU A 160 -14.55 9.75 -10.66
CA GLU A 160 -15.51 9.42 -11.72
C GLU A 160 -16.39 8.21 -11.37
N MET A 161 -15.84 7.19 -10.69
CA MET A 161 -16.58 6.07 -10.11
C MET A 161 -17.63 6.56 -9.10
N TRP A 162 -17.28 7.54 -8.26
CA TRP A 162 -18.22 8.19 -7.34
C TRP A 162 -19.30 8.99 -8.09
N ARG A 163 -18.94 9.73 -9.15
CA ARG A 163 -19.90 10.46 -9.99
C ARG A 163 -20.89 9.51 -10.67
N LEU A 164 -20.43 8.36 -11.18
CA LEU A 164 -21.29 7.34 -11.78
C LEU A 164 -22.22 6.71 -10.73
N ALA A 165 -21.70 6.41 -9.53
CA ALA A 165 -22.51 5.92 -8.42
C ALA A 165 -23.57 6.94 -7.96
N ASP A 166 -23.21 8.22 -7.81
CA ASP A 166 -24.13 9.30 -7.42
C ASP A 166 -25.24 9.52 -8.46
N LEU A 167 -24.98 9.25 -9.75
CA LEU A 167 -25.96 9.38 -10.84
C LEU A 167 -26.90 8.17 -10.96
N GLN A 168 -26.39 6.95 -10.78
CA GLN A 168 -27.15 5.71 -10.99
C GLN A 168 -27.79 5.17 -9.69
N GLN A 169 -27.13 5.35 -8.54
CA GLN A 169 -27.59 4.87 -7.24
C GLN A 169 -27.26 5.90 -6.13
N PRO A 170 -27.98 7.03 -6.07
CA PRO A 170 -27.73 8.12 -5.12
C PRO A 170 -27.61 7.63 -3.67
N GLY A 171 -26.55 8.06 -2.98
CA GLY A 171 -26.32 7.72 -1.57
C GLY A 171 -25.63 6.37 -1.30
N LEU A 172 -25.32 5.57 -2.33
CA LEU A 172 -24.52 4.34 -2.19
C LEU A 172 -23.15 4.63 -1.54
N ILE A 173 -22.49 5.70 -1.98
CA ILE A 173 -21.19 6.14 -1.47
C ILE A 173 -21.42 7.41 -0.64
N THR A 174 -21.24 7.29 0.68
CA THR A 174 -21.64 8.37 1.60
C THR A 174 -20.72 9.58 1.53
N GLU A 175 -21.25 10.78 1.82
CA GLU A 175 -20.44 12.00 1.96
C GLU A 175 -19.35 11.88 3.05
N MET A 176 -19.58 11.05 4.07
CA MET A 176 -18.56 10.71 5.07
C MET A 176 -17.43 9.88 4.45
N GLU A 177 -17.75 8.89 3.61
CA GLU A 177 -16.76 8.11 2.87
C GLU A 177 -15.97 9.00 1.91
N LYS A 178 -16.64 9.82 1.08
CA LYS A 178 -15.94 10.73 0.13
C LYS A 178 -14.95 11.69 0.82
N LYS A 179 -15.26 12.11 2.06
CA LYS A 179 -14.42 13.02 2.88
C LYS A 179 -13.46 12.29 3.83
N SER A 180 -13.43 10.95 3.84
CA SER A 180 -12.64 10.13 4.78
C SER A 180 -11.15 10.00 4.47
N LEU A 181 -10.62 10.70 3.46
CA LEU A 181 -9.18 10.82 3.23
C LEU A 181 -8.52 11.94 4.05
N TYR A 182 -7.24 11.72 4.37
CA TYR A 182 -6.30 12.60 5.07
C TYR A 182 -4.94 12.53 4.25
N ASP A 183 -4.13 13.60 4.03
CA ASP A 183 -2.80 13.65 3.27
C ASP A 183 -1.57 13.17 4.15
N ARG A 184 -0.20 13.11 3.87
CA ARG A 184 0.90 12.23 4.54
C ARG A 184 1.63 11.22 3.61
N GLY A 185 2.62 11.69 2.85
CA GLY A 185 3.92 10.99 2.65
C GLY A 185 5.01 11.23 3.74
N SER A 186 6.19 10.60 3.72
CA SER A 186 6.86 9.83 2.66
C SER A 186 8.00 8.97 3.27
N PHE A 187 8.61 8.08 2.48
CA PHE A 187 9.76 7.22 2.81
C PHE A 187 10.75 7.20 1.61
N PRO A 188 12.08 7.42 1.68
CA PRO A 188 13.02 7.02 0.57
C PRO A 188 14.23 6.08 0.95
N GLY A 189 15.22 5.87 0.04
CA GLY A 189 15.85 4.54 -0.30
C GLY A 189 17.34 4.14 -0.09
N LYS A 190 18.09 3.84 -1.19
CA LYS A 190 19.39 3.07 -1.26
C LYS A 190 20.53 3.85 -1.99
N ASP A 191 21.71 3.20 -2.16
CA ASP A 191 22.98 3.63 -2.79
C ASP A 191 23.89 4.49 -1.89
N GLY A 192 24.11 4.06 -0.64
CA GLY A 192 24.91 4.78 0.37
C GLY A 192 24.26 6.07 0.89
N ARG A 193 23.32 6.62 0.11
CA ARG A 193 22.36 7.65 0.50
C ARG A 193 21.56 7.16 1.71
N VAL A 194 21.62 7.91 2.81
CA VAL A 194 20.82 7.65 4.01
C VAL A 194 19.55 8.47 3.94
N TYR A 195 18.41 7.81 4.05
CA TYR A 195 17.09 8.42 3.99
C TYR A 195 16.35 8.24 5.32
N TRP A 196 15.58 9.24 5.72
CA TRP A 196 15.22 9.44 7.13
C TRP A 196 13.88 10.17 7.30
N PHE A 197 13.26 10.02 8.49
CA PHE A 197 11.89 10.48 8.76
C PHE A 197 11.79 11.36 10.00
N ILE A 198 11.04 12.45 9.86
CA ILE A 198 10.47 13.21 10.97
C ILE A 198 8.96 13.00 10.93
N MET A 199 8.46 12.11 11.79
CA MET A 199 7.02 11.89 11.93
C MET A 199 6.43 12.93 12.89
N GLU A 200 5.89 14.00 12.31
CA GLU A 200 5.21 15.08 13.02
C GLU A 200 3.73 14.75 13.26
N LYS A 201 3.26 14.76 14.50
CA LYS A 201 1.81 14.67 14.79
C LYS A 201 1.18 16.05 14.62
N LEU A 202 0.21 16.14 13.69
CA LEU A 202 -0.64 17.33 13.55
C LEU A 202 -1.47 17.56 14.82
N ASP A 203 -1.83 18.82 15.02
CA ASP A 203 -2.77 19.30 16.03
C ASP A 203 -4.12 18.56 15.97
N ARG A 204 -4.65 18.34 14.76
CA ARG A 204 -5.97 17.79 14.51
C ARG A 204 -6.02 16.83 13.32
N LYS A 205 -7.20 16.26 13.08
CA LYS A 205 -7.54 15.59 11.82
C LYS A 205 -8.03 16.64 10.83
N TYR A 206 -7.62 16.52 9.57
CA TYR A 206 -8.07 17.39 8.47
C TYR A 206 -8.76 16.53 7.41
N SER A 207 -9.92 16.93 6.90
CA SER A 207 -10.44 16.29 5.68
C SER A 207 -9.51 16.56 4.50
N TYR A 208 -9.57 15.74 3.46
CA TYR A 208 -8.72 15.84 2.27
C TYR A 208 -8.66 17.26 1.66
N SER A 209 -9.78 17.97 1.63
CA SER A 209 -9.90 19.35 1.12
C SER A 209 -9.29 20.42 2.02
N GLU A 210 -9.05 20.13 3.30
CA GLU A 210 -8.56 21.07 4.31
C GLU A 210 -7.10 20.82 4.71
N ALA A 211 -6.48 19.77 4.18
CA ALA A 211 -5.16 19.32 4.61
C ALA A 211 -4.06 20.34 4.29
N PRO A 212 -3.14 20.63 5.25
CA PRO A 212 -2.08 21.60 5.03
C PRO A 212 -1.12 21.13 3.94
N ARG A 213 -0.94 21.96 2.91
CA ARG A 213 0.17 21.84 1.96
C ARG A 213 1.40 22.54 2.54
N TYR A 214 2.58 21.97 2.33
CA TYR A 214 3.83 22.48 2.88
C TYR A 214 4.82 22.81 1.76
N SER A 215 5.58 23.87 1.96
CA SER A 215 6.72 24.25 1.14
C SER A 215 7.99 23.48 1.55
N SER A 216 9.05 23.62 0.74
CA SER A 216 10.40 23.21 1.15
C SER A 216 10.92 24.02 2.35
N GLU A 217 10.40 25.22 2.57
CA GLU A 217 10.75 26.07 3.72
C GLU A 217 10.12 25.54 5.02
N ASP A 218 8.86 25.09 5.00
CA ASP A 218 8.22 24.40 6.13
C ASP A 218 8.96 23.13 6.57
N ALA A 219 9.58 22.45 5.60
CA ALA A 219 10.46 21.32 5.86
C ALA A 219 11.78 21.79 6.49
N ALA A 220 12.42 22.83 5.94
CA ALA A 220 13.67 23.38 6.45
C ALA A 220 13.54 23.97 7.87
N ASN A 221 12.52 24.79 8.11
CA ASN A 221 12.20 25.37 9.41
C ASN A 221 11.98 24.28 10.47
N ARG A 222 11.28 23.20 10.11
CA ARG A 222 11.09 22.07 11.04
C ARG A 222 12.37 21.26 11.29
N CYS A 223 13.20 21.09 10.27
CA CYS A 223 14.47 20.39 10.40
C CYS A 223 15.49 21.20 11.21
N GLY A 224 15.52 22.53 11.07
CA GLY A 224 16.36 23.43 11.86
C GLY A 224 16.11 23.33 13.37
N GLN A 225 14.85 23.20 13.78
CA GLN A 225 14.47 22.97 15.19
C GLN A 225 15.02 21.65 15.79
N LEU A 226 15.49 20.74 14.94
CA LEU A 226 16.08 19.46 15.35
C LEU A 226 17.61 19.45 15.25
N LYS A 227 18.27 20.52 14.77
CA LYS A 227 19.72 20.53 14.43
C LYS A 227 20.61 19.91 15.52
N GLU A 228 20.39 20.29 16.77
CA GLU A 228 21.19 19.84 17.93
C GLU A 228 20.77 18.48 18.52
N ARG A 229 19.76 17.79 17.95
CA ARG A 229 19.37 16.45 18.41
C ARG A 229 20.40 15.42 17.98
N LYS A 230 21.06 14.76 18.94
CA LYS A 230 21.78 13.51 18.69
C LYS A 230 20.80 12.45 18.16
N ILE A 231 21.14 11.86 17.02
CA ILE A 231 20.33 10.82 16.35
C ILE A 231 20.99 9.44 16.40
N TRP A 232 22.32 9.39 16.47
CA TRP A 232 23.09 8.15 16.59
C TRP A 232 24.42 8.43 17.29
N LYS A 233 24.64 7.87 18.48
CA LYS A 233 25.81 8.19 19.32
C LYS A 233 25.98 9.71 19.44
N ASP A 234 27.07 10.27 18.92
CA ASP A 234 27.34 11.72 18.91
C ASP A 234 26.89 12.45 17.64
N VAL A 235 26.49 11.73 16.58
CA VAL A 235 26.02 12.31 15.31
C VAL A 235 24.76 13.13 15.56
N LYS A 236 24.81 14.40 15.17
CA LYS A 236 23.67 15.33 15.25
C LYS A 236 22.81 15.27 14.00
N PHE A 237 21.52 15.52 14.15
CA PHE A 237 20.61 15.67 13.01
C PHE A 237 21.04 16.79 12.05
N GLY A 238 21.68 17.85 12.56
CA GLY A 238 22.29 18.89 11.73
C GLY A 238 23.30 18.37 10.70
N GLU A 239 24.16 17.42 11.09
CA GLU A 239 25.18 16.84 10.20
C GLU A 239 24.57 15.95 9.10
N LEU A 240 23.39 15.38 9.36
CA LEU A 240 22.57 14.66 8.39
C LEU A 240 21.80 15.62 7.46
N TRP A 241 21.26 16.71 8.02
CA TRP A 241 20.54 17.75 7.28
C TRP A 241 21.47 18.51 6.33
N ASP A 242 22.67 18.88 6.78
CA ASP A 242 23.65 19.63 5.99
C ASP A 242 24.23 18.78 4.83
N LYS A 243 24.02 17.45 4.84
CA LYS A 243 24.36 16.49 3.77
C LYS A 243 23.16 16.02 2.91
N ARG A 244 21.97 16.59 3.08
CA ARG A 244 20.77 16.20 2.30
C ARG A 244 20.93 16.56 0.82
N GLU A 245 20.44 15.69 -0.07
CA GLU A 245 20.25 16.05 -1.49
C GLU A 245 18.84 16.62 -1.75
N VAL A 246 17.81 16.01 -1.16
CA VAL A 246 16.38 16.32 -1.42
C VAL A 246 15.60 16.28 -0.10
N VAL A 247 14.56 17.11 0.02
CA VAL A 247 13.64 17.15 1.17
C VAL A 247 12.20 17.46 0.72
N SER A 248 11.18 16.92 1.40
CA SER A 248 9.75 17.21 1.17
C SER A 248 8.92 17.01 2.47
N LYS A 249 7.70 17.58 2.56
CA LYS A 249 6.78 17.53 3.72
C LYS A 249 5.29 17.49 3.30
N THR A 250 4.42 16.77 4.06
CA THR A 250 2.99 16.42 3.73
C THR A 250 2.19 16.02 5.05
N ALA A 251 0.94 15.46 5.13
CA ALA A 251 0.00 15.42 6.33
C ALA A 251 -0.61 14.17 7.19
N LEU A 252 -0.31 12.83 7.13
CA LEU A 252 -1.03 11.61 7.72
C LEU A 252 -1.93 10.69 6.81
N GLU A 253 -1.43 10.09 5.70
CA GLU A 253 -2.29 9.38 4.72
C GLU A 253 -2.81 8.05 5.25
N GLU A 254 -4.06 8.07 5.69
CA GLU A 254 -4.66 6.95 6.39
C GLU A 254 -6.16 6.83 6.08
N ASN A 255 -6.53 6.07 5.04
CA ASN A 255 -7.90 5.61 4.85
C ASN A 255 -7.99 4.21 4.20
N VAL A 256 -9.08 3.49 4.47
CA VAL A 256 -9.51 2.31 3.71
C VAL A 256 -10.96 2.54 3.31
N PHE A 257 -11.18 2.91 2.06
CA PHE A 257 -12.53 3.03 1.50
C PHE A 257 -13.24 1.67 1.53
N GLN A 258 -14.58 1.70 1.51
CA GLN A 258 -15.42 0.50 1.54
C GLN A 258 -15.92 0.17 0.12
N THR A 259 -16.22 1.18 -0.70
CA THR A 259 -16.69 0.98 -2.09
C THR A 259 -15.54 1.12 -3.09
N TRP A 260 -14.97 0.00 -3.56
CA TRP A 260 -13.82 -0.02 -4.48
C TRP A 260 -14.19 -0.21 -5.96
N ASN A 261 -15.43 -0.59 -6.25
CA ASN A 261 -15.95 -0.72 -7.60
C ASN A 261 -17.33 -0.08 -7.72
N PHE A 262 -17.63 0.46 -8.90
CA PHE A 262 -18.99 0.77 -9.33
C PHE A 262 -19.09 0.54 -10.83
N GLY A 263 -20.00 -0.36 -11.24
CA GLY A 263 -20.14 -0.76 -12.63
C GLY A 263 -18.82 -1.25 -13.26
N PRO A 264 -18.47 -0.80 -14.48
CA PRO A 264 -17.29 -1.25 -15.21
C PRO A 264 -16.01 -0.55 -14.72
N VAL A 265 -16.01 0.00 -13.50
CA VAL A 265 -14.89 0.73 -12.91
C VAL A 265 -14.53 0.11 -11.56
N VAL A 266 -13.27 -0.27 -11.40
CA VAL A 266 -12.68 -0.73 -10.13
C VAL A 266 -11.40 0.03 -9.86
N CYS A 267 -11.03 0.23 -8.60
CA CYS A 267 -9.82 0.94 -8.21
C CYS A 267 -8.95 0.08 -7.27
N ILE A 268 -7.62 0.18 -7.39
CA ILE A 268 -6.65 -0.68 -6.68
C ILE A 268 -5.43 0.08 -6.16
N GLY A 269 -4.84 -0.40 -5.06
CA GLY A 269 -3.70 0.21 -4.39
C GLY A 269 -4.04 1.53 -3.70
N ASP A 270 -3.08 2.47 -3.75
CA ASP A 270 -3.16 3.83 -3.20
C ASP A 270 -4.45 4.62 -3.55
N SER A 271 -5.19 4.24 -4.59
CA SER A 271 -6.50 4.85 -4.90
C SER A 271 -7.59 4.44 -3.90
N MET A 272 -7.60 3.22 -3.37
CA MET A 272 -8.65 2.74 -2.45
C MET A 272 -8.20 2.48 -1.02
N HIS A 273 -6.88 2.36 -0.79
CA HIS A 273 -6.34 2.31 0.55
C HIS A 273 -5.00 3.03 0.64
N LYS A 274 -4.84 3.81 1.69
CA LYS A 274 -3.54 4.36 2.09
C LYS A 274 -3.38 4.22 3.60
N MET A 275 -2.18 3.88 4.02
CA MET A 275 -1.88 3.43 5.38
C MET A 275 -0.54 3.99 5.83
N ALA A 276 -0.35 4.09 7.15
CA ALA A 276 0.91 4.54 7.72
C ALA A 276 2.09 3.69 7.20
N PRO A 277 3.10 4.29 6.54
CA PRO A 277 4.14 3.54 5.84
C PRO A 277 5.10 2.77 6.75
N ASN A 278 4.98 2.91 8.08
CA ASN A 278 5.78 2.24 9.10
C ASN A 278 5.87 0.70 8.98
N THR A 279 4.90 0.05 8.32
CA THR A 279 4.91 -1.41 8.05
C THR A 279 5.50 -1.79 6.70
N GLY A 280 5.79 -0.82 5.81
CA GLY A 280 6.18 -1.07 4.41
C GLY A 280 5.07 -1.67 3.53
N GLN A 281 3.87 -1.92 4.05
CA GLN A 281 2.91 -2.80 3.38
C GLN A 281 2.16 -2.17 2.20
N GLY A 282 2.02 -0.84 2.10
CA GLY A 282 1.14 -0.19 1.11
C GLY A 282 1.31 -0.70 -0.33
N ALA A 283 2.54 -0.74 -0.85
CA ALA A 283 2.81 -1.24 -2.19
C ALA A 283 2.69 -2.77 -2.32
N ASN A 284 3.01 -3.53 -1.27
CA ASN A 284 2.82 -4.98 -1.25
C ASN A 284 1.33 -5.34 -1.30
N CYS A 285 0.51 -4.61 -0.55
CA CYS A 285 -0.94 -4.65 -0.63
C CYS A 285 -1.47 -4.24 -2.01
N ALA A 286 -0.85 -3.26 -2.67
CA ALA A 286 -1.20 -2.87 -4.04
C ALA A 286 -0.83 -3.95 -5.10
N ILE A 287 0.24 -4.71 -4.86
CA ILE A 287 0.62 -5.91 -5.65
C ILE A 287 -0.37 -7.07 -5.37
N GLU A 288 -0.76 -7.28 -4.11
CA GLU A 288 -1.81 -8.23 -3.74
C GLU A 288 -3.16 -7.91 -4.41
N ASP A 289 -3.53 -6.63 -4.52
CA ASP A 289 -4.77 -6.21 -5.20
C ASP A 289 -4.77 -6.61 -6.68
N ALA A 290 -3.67 -6.31 -7.38
CA ALA A 290 -3.50 -6.68 -8.79
C ALA A 290 -3.59 -8.21 -8.99
N ALA A 291 -3.03 -8.99 -8.07
CA ALA A 291 -3.14 -10.46 -8.10
C ALA A 291 -4.57 -10.95 -7.83
N CYS A 292 -5.28 -10.40 -6.85
CA CYS A 292 -6.67 -10.74 -6.57
C CYS A 292 -7.61 -10.41 -7.74
N LEU A 293 -7.48 -9.21 -8.33
CA LEU A 293 -8.28 -8.80 -9.47
C LEU A 293 -8.02 -9.71 -10.67
N LEU A 294 -6.75 -10.02 -10.93
CA LEU A 294 -6.37 -10.91 -12.03
C LEU A 294 -6.84 -12.36 -11.85
N ASN A 295 -6.87 -12.89 -10.63
CA ASN A 295 -7.46 -14.21 -10.37
C ASN A 295 -8.95 -14.23 -10.76
N LEU A 296 -9.71 -13.21 -10.37
CA LEU A 296 -11.15 -13.11 -10.66
C LEU A 296 -11.44 -12.86 -12.15
N LEU A 297 -10.63 -12.03 -12.81
CA LEU A 297 -10.69 -11.88 -14.27
C LEU A 297 -10.30 -13.18 -14.99
N LYS A 298 -9.37 -13.96 -14.43
CA LYS A 298 -8.99 -15.26 -14.99
C LYS A 298 -10.08 -16.31 -14.77
N GLU A 299 -10.78 -16.32 -13.63
CA GLU A 299 -11.97 -17.16 -13.41
C GLU A 299 -13.06 -16.86 -14.45
N CYS A 300 -13.39 -15.58 -14.67
CA CYS A 300 -14.34 -15.14 -15.72
C CYS A 300 -13.94 -15.60 -17.13
N TYR A 301 -12.64 -15.81 -17.37
CA TYR A 301 -12.07 -16.25 -18.66
C TYR A 301 -11.74 -17.76 -18.71
N LEU A 302 -11.94 -18.50 -17.62
CA LEU A 302 -11.67 -19.95 -17.51
C LEU A 302 -12.93 -20.82 -17.42
N GLU A 303 -14.11 -20.23 -17.19
CA GLU A 303 -15.40 -20.94 -17.13
C GLU A 303 -15.89 -21.39 -18.53
N GLY A 304 -15.04 -22.12 -19.26
CA GLY A 304 -15.31 -22.85 -20.50
C GLY A 304 -15.54 -22.01 -21.76
N CYS A 305 -16.01 -20.78 -21.63
CA CYS A 305 -16.41 -19.94 -22.75
C CYS A 305 -15.33 -18.92 -23.12
N LEU A 306 -14.97 -18.87 -24.41
CA LEU A 306 -14.16 -17.81 -25.03
C LEU A 306 -14.92 -16.47 -25.16
N ARG A 307 -15.79 -16.12 -24.20
CA ARG A 307 -16.73 -14.98 -24.27
C ARG A 307 -16.33 -13.86 -23.31
N LYS A 308 -16.62 -12.61 -23.70
CA LYS A 308 -16.70 -11.46 -22.78
C LYS A 308 -17.68 -11.82 -21.64
N PRO A 309 -17.32 -11.65 -20.36
CA PRO A 309 -18.27 -11.85 -19.25
C PRO A 309 -19.43 -10.86 -19.38
N SER A 310 -20.64 -11.30 -19.03
CA SER A 310 -21.78 -10.38 -18.93
C SER A 310 -21.56 -9.41 -17.78
N ARG A 311 -22.28 -8.29 -17.80
CA ARG A 311 -22.11 -7.25 -16.79
C ARG A 311 -22.47 -7.73 -15.37
N CYS A 312 -23.54 -8.52 -15.23
CA CYS A 312 -23.91 -9.09 -13.94
C CYS A 312 -22.80 -10.01 -13.37
N GLU A 313 -22.16 -10.82 -14.22
CA GLU A 313 -21.02 -11.68 -13.82
C GLU A 313 -19.82 -10.83 -13.38
N LEU A 314 -19.49 -9.78 -14.14
CA LEU A 314 -18.39 -8.86 -13.81
C LEU A 314 -18.65 -8.10 -12.51
N ASP A 315 -19.82 -7.47 -12.35
CA ASP A 315 -20.18 -6.71 -11.14
C ASP A 315 -20.17 -7.62 -9.90
N THR A 316 -20.68 -8.85 -10.00
CA THR A 316 -20.65 -9.84 -8.90
C THR A 316 -19.22 -10.18 -8.46
N ARG A 317 -18.31 -10.42 -9.43
CA ARG A 317 -16.91 -10.76 -9.12
C ARG A 317 -16.13 -9.53 -8.62
N LEU A 318 -16.46 -8.32 -9.08
CA LEU A 318 -15.89 -7.08 -8.55
C LEU A 318 -16.39 -6.77 -7.11
N GLN A 319 -17.63 -7.10 -6.77
CA GLN A 319 -18.10 -7.03 -5.37
C GLN A 319 -17.37 -8.04 -4.48
N GLN A 320 -17.14 -9.27 -4.98
CA GLN A 320 -16.35 -10.29 -4.29
C GLN A 320 -14.89 -9.83 -4.08
N PHE A 321 -14.27 -9.20 -5.09
CA PHE A 321 -12.97 -8.54 -4.99
C PHE A 321 -12.96 -7.50 -3.86
N THR A 322 -13.88 -6.52 -3.93
CA THR A 322 -14.00 -5.42 -2.97
C THR A 322 -14.11 -5.95 -1.54
N LYS A 323 -15.00 -6.92 -1.28
CA LYS A 323 -15.14 -7.54 0.05
C LYS A 323 -13.82 -8.18 0.54
N MET A 324 -13.22 -9.04 -0.28
CA MET A 324 -11.98 -9.75 0.08
C MET A 324 -10.82 -8.78 0.38
N ARG A 325 -10.69 -7.70 -0.41
CA ARG A 325 -9.62 -6.71 -0.22
C ARG A 325 -9.91 -5.78 0.96
N VAL A 326 -11.13 -5.29 1.14
CA VAL A 326 -11.50 -4.46 2.31
C VAL A 326 -11.24 -5.21 3.62
N GLU A 327 -11.63 -6.48 3.73
CA GLU A 327 -11.38 -7.30 4.93
C GLU A 327 -9.88 -7.45 5.22
N ARG A 328 -9.10 -7.85 4.21
CA ARG A 328 -7.63 -8.05 4.29
C ARG A 328 -6.90 -6.75 4.62
N ILE A 329 -7.17 -5.67 3.89
CA ILE A 329 -6.49 -4.38 4.04
C ILE A 329 -6.87 -3.70 5.35
N THR A 330 -8.10 -3.83 5.84
CA THR A 330 -8.51 -3.29 7.14
C THR A 330 -7.66 -3.83 8.29
N GLN A 331 -7.19 -5.09 8.22
CA GLN A 331 -6.28 -5.66 9.21
C GLN A 331 -4.89 -5.01 9.14
N VAL A 332 -4.30 -4.94 7.94
CA VAL A 332 -2.96 -4.36 7.72
C VAL A 332 -2.94 -2.86 8.06
N TYR A 333 -3.98 -2.12 7.69
CA TYR A 333 -4.19 -0.72 8.05
C TYR A 333 -4.28 -0.50 9.57
N LYS A 334 -5.01 -1.36 10.29
CA LYS A 334 -5.09 -1.30 11.77
C LYS A 334 -3.73 -1.54 12.43
N ALA A 335 -2.96 -2.51 11.92
CA ALA A 335 -1.59 -2.76 12.39
C ALA A 335 -0.66 -1.56 12.13
N ALA A 336 -0.71 -0.98 10.93
CA ALA A 336 0.04 0.21 10.55
C ALA A 336 -0.31 1.42 11.45
N ARG A 337 -1.61 1.68 11.69
CA ARG A 337 -2.10 2.70 12.63
C ARG A 337 -1.56 2.55 14.04
N LEU A 338 -1.42 1.32 14.53
CA LEU A 338 -0.89 1.06 15.86
C LEU A 338 0.62 1.32 15.89
N LEU A 339 1.36 0.78 14.92
CA LEU A 339 2.82 0.90 14.85
C LEU A 339 3.30 2.34 14.76
N VAL A 340 2.64 3.19 13.95
CA VAL A 340 2.99 4.63 13.87
C VAL A 340 2.77 5.37 15.19
N ARG A 341 1.77 4.99 16.00
CA ARG A 341 1.51 5.59 17.32
C ARG A 341 2.50 5.13 18.38
N ILE A 342 2.99 3.88 18.28
CA ILE A 342 4.09 3.37 19.10
C ILE A 342 5.38 4.13 18.78
N HIS A 343 5.74 4.27 17.49
CA HIS A 343 6.95 4.96 17.05
C HIS A 343 6.90 6.47 17.38
N ALA A 344 5.75 7.12 17.20
CA ALA A 344 5.52 8.51 17.60
C ALA A 344 5.33 8.70 19.12
N ARG A 345 5.27 7.61 19.90
CA ARG A 345 5.09 7.59 21.37
C ARG A 345 3.82 8.36 21.81
N ASP A 346 2.73 8.18 21.06
CA ASP A 346 1.51 9.00 21.19
C ASP A 346 0.74 8.73 22.51
N GLY A 347 0.99 9.58 23.50
CA GLY A 347 0.43 9.46 24.85
C GLY A 347 1.17 8.44 25.74
N LEU A 348 0.88 8.48 27.05
CA LEU A 348 1.62 7.72 28.07
C LEU A 348 1.63 6.20 27.79
N HIS A 349 0.48 5.62 27.45
CA HIS A 349 0.35 4.20 27.13
C HIS A 349 1.28 3.73 25.99
N MET A 350 1.32 4.42 24.85
CA MET A 350 2.23 4.11 23.73
C MET A 350 3.69 4.35 24.11
N LYS A 351 3.97 5.45 24.85
CA LYS A 351 5.31 5.77 25.37
C LYS A 351 5.87 4.67 26.28
N LEU A 352 5.02 4.04 27.09
CA LEU A 352 5.39 2.91 27.95
C LEU A 352 5.57 1.61 27.15
N LEU A 353 4.56 1.25 26.33
CA LEU A 353 4.56 0.03 25.50
C LEU A 353 5.83 -0.05 24.62
N GLY A 354 6.16 1.03 23.92
CA GLY A 354 7.32 1.08 23.03
C GLY A 354 8.69 1.08 23.72
N ARG A 355 8.80 1.53 24.98
CA ARG A 355 10.10 1.68 25.69
C ARG A 355 10.38 0.57 26.70
N TYR A 356 9.35 -0.06 27.27
CA TYR A 356 9.47 -1.00 28.39
C TYR A 356 8.77 -2.35 28.18
N VAL A 357 8.02 -2.54 27.09
CA VAL A 357 7.39 -3.83 26.76
C VAL A 357 7.99 -4.41 25.49
N ILE A 358 7.91 -3.69 24.37
CA ILE A 358 8.36 -4.19 23.05
C ILE A 358 9.83 -4.65 23.03
N PRO A 359 10.81 -3.94 23.63
CA PRO A 359 12.20 -4.39 23.69
C PRO A 359 12.44 -5.70 24.47
N TYR A 360 11.46 -6.16 25.25
CA TYR A 360 11.53 -7.34 26.09
C TYR A 360 10.49 -8.41 25.71
N ALA A 361 9.71 -8.17 24.65
CA ALA A 361 8.63 -9.05 24.19
C ALA A 361 9.12 -10.21 23.28
N GLY A 362 10.43 -10.38 23.13
CA GLY A 362 11.02 -11.40 22.25
C GLY A 362 10.53 -11.27 20.80
N ASP A 363 10.23 -12.40 20.18
CA ASP A 363 9.84 -12.49 18.76
C ASP A 363 8.43 -11.94 18.46
N VAL A 364 7.64 -11.51 19.45
CA VAL A 364 6.28 -10.96 19.24
C VAL A 364 6.25 -9.83 18.20
N SER A 365 7.32 -9.04 18.09
CA SER A 365 7.43 -8.00 17.04
C SER A 365 7.56 -8.59 15.63
N ALA A 366 8.32 -9.68 15.48
CA ALA A 366 8.49 -10.42 14.24
C ALA A 366 7.25 -11.27 13.90
N ASP A 367 6.58 -11.85 14.89
CA ASP A 367 5.29 -12.53 14.73
C ASP A 367 4.22 -11.57 14.21
N LYS A 368 4.08 -10.39 14.81
CA LYS A 368 3.10 -9.39 14.37
C LYS A 368 3.45 -8.74 13.02
N ALA A 369 4.73 -8.65 12.67
CA ALA A 369 5.12 -8.33 11.28
C ALA A 369 4.69 -9.45 10.32
N SER A 370 4.93 -10.72 10.69
CA SER A 370 4.60 -11.90 9.88
C SER A 370 3.09 -12.10 9.70
N GLU A 371 2.26 -11.79 10.70
CA GLU A 371 0.80 -11.77 10.58
C GLU A 371 0.31 -10.81 9.47
N THR A 372 1.03 -9.71 9.20
CA THR A 372 0.70 -8.83 8.05
C THR A 372 1.07 -9.44 6.69
N VAL A 373 1.84 -10.52 6.65
CA VAL A 373 2.28 -11.24 5.43
C VAL A 373 1.48 -12.54 5.22
N VAL A 374 1.13 -13.24 6.31
CA VAL A 374 0.28 -14.44 6.31
C VAL A 374 -1.12 -14.10 5.77
N GLY A 375 -1.75 -15.07 5.09
CA GLY A 375 -3.09 -14.91 4.51
C GLY A 375 -3.18 -13.99 3.28
N ALA A 376 -2.08 -13.42 2.82
CA ALA A 376 -2.03 -12.69 1.55
C ALA A 376 -2.41 -13.59 0.34
N PRO A 377 -3.01 -13.05 -0.73
CA PRO A 377 -3.29 -13.75 -1.98
C PRO A 377 -2.03 -14.05 -2.82
N VAL A 378 -2.12 -15.06 -3.67
CA VAL A 378 -1.15 -15.38 -4.74
C VAL A 378 -1.88 -15.47 -6.07
N LEU A 379 -1.17 -15.47 -7.19
CA LEU A 379 -1.77 -15.81 -8.48
C LEU A 379 -2.17 -17.28 -8.47
N SER A 380 -3.46 -17.59 -8.60
CA SER A 380 -4.00 -18.95 -8.40
C SER A 380 -3.65 -19.92 -9.53
N PHE A 381 -3.46 -19.37 -10.73
CA PHE A 381 -3.16 -20.06 -11.98
C PHE A 381 -1.65 -20.16 -12.28
N ILE A 382 -0.78 -19.79 -11.33
CA ILE A 382 0.68 -19.96 -11.43
C ILE A 382 1.15 -20.72 -10.19
N SER A 383 1.96 -21.76 -10.36
CA SER A 383 2.56 -22.49 -9.23
C SER A 383 3.30 -21.55 -8.26
N PRO A 384 3.30 -21.82 -6.94
CA PRO A 384 4.11 -21.08 -5.99
C PRO A 384 5.59 -21.06 -6.39
N PRO A 385 6.33 -19.95 -6.19
CA PRO A 385 7.73 -19.89 -6.57
C PRO A 385 8.61 -20.91 -5.84
N LYS A 386 9.65 -21.41 -6.50
CA LYS A 386 10.61 -22.38 -5.94
C LYS A 386 11.34 -21.87 -4.67
N ARG A 387 11.33 -20.55 -4.45
CA ARG A 387 11.90 -19.87 -3.27
C ARG A 387 11.00 -19.92 -2.03
N CYS A 388 9.74 -20.32 -2.16
CA CYS A 388 8.87 -20.53 -1.00
C CYS A 388 9.35 -21.73 -0.19
N GLY A 389 9.68 -21.51 1.09
CA GLY A 389 10.18 -22.55 1.99
C GLY A 389 9.16 -23.67 2.25
N PRO A 390 9.63 -24.86 2.70
CA PRO A 390 8.77 -25.99 3.03
C PRO A 390 7.64 -25.59 4.00
N GLY A 391 6.42 -26.03 3.71
CA GLY A 391 5.26 -25.74 4.55
C GLY A 391 4.66 -24.35 4.40
N TRP A 392 5.13 -23.46 3.50
CA TRP A 392 4.48 -22.17 3.28
C TRP A 392 3.00 -22.30 2.86
N THR A 393 2.67 -23.36 2.10
CA THR A 393 1.28 -23.73 1.78
C THR A 393 0.48 -24.15 3.01
N SER A 394 1.10 -24.78 4.01
CA SER A 394 0.47 -25.12 5.29
C SER A 394 0.10 -23.91 6.15
N PHE A 395 0.66 -22.73 5.85
CA PHE A 395 0.28 -21.44 6.44
C PHE A 395 -0.76 -20.67 5.60
N GLN A 396 -1.30 -21.25 4.52
CA GLN A 396 -2.48 -20.72 3.85
C GLN A 396 -3.73 -20.97 4.70
N THR A 397 -4.06 -19.99 5.54
CA THR A 397 -5.38 -19.86 6.21
C THR A 397 -5.89 -21.10 6.91
N ARG A 398 -5.29 -21.44 8.07
CA ARG A 398 -6.14 -21.87 9.20
C ARG A 398 -6.95 -20.65 9.63
N GLY A 399 -8.27 -20.80 9.74
CA GLY A 399 -9.18 -19.70 10.02
C GLY A 399 -8.89 -19.02 11.36
N LEU A 400 -9.08 -17.70 11.39
CA LEU A 400 -9.12 -16.81 12.57
C LEU A 400 -8.58 -17.42 13.88
N ILE A 401 -7.26 -17.29 14.10
CA ILE A 401 -6.71 -17.38 15.46
C ILE A 401 -7.09 -16.08 16.19
N THR A 402 -8.34 -16.02 16.66
CA THR A 402 -8.78 -15.06 17.67
C THR A 402 -8.10 -15.41 19.00
N MET A 403 -6.84 -15.04 19.15
CA MET A 403 -6.23 -15.05 20.48
C MET A 403 -7.04 -14.13 21.40
N PRO A 404 -7.39 -14.58 22.61
CA PRO A 404 -8.24 -13.81 23.51
C PRO A 404 -7.51 -12.56 23.99
N ILE A 405 -8.28 -11.58 24.45
CA ILE A 405 -7.79 -10.31 25.03
C ILE A 405 -7.10 -10.53 26.42
N ARG A 406 -6.60 -11.73 26.68
CA ARG A 406 -5.90 -12.12 27.92
C ARG A 406 -4.51 -11.51 28.04
N GLY A 407 -3.77 -11.28 26.94
CA GLY A 407 -2.44 -10.67 27.01
C GLY A 407 -2.47 -9.24 27.57
N THR A 408 -3.28 -8.37 26.98
CA THR A 408 -3.48 -7.00 27.47
C THR A 408 -4.23 -6.95 28.79
N ALA A 409 -5.22 -7.83 29.02
CA ALA A 409 -5.91 -7.89 30.31
C ALA A 409 -5.02 -8.39 31.46
N MET A 410 -4.09 -9.33 31.23
CA MET A 410 -3.12 -9.77 32.25
C MET A 410 -2.09 -8.69 32.56
N ILE A 411 -1.60 -7.94 31.56
CA ILE A 411 -0.67 -6.83 31.82
C ILE A 411 -1.39 -5.70 32.59
N LEU A 412 -2.65 -5.40 32.25
CA LEU A 412 -3.47 -4.47 33.03
C LEU A 412 -3.78 -4.99 34.44
N SER A 413 -4.14 -6.26 34.63
CA SER A 413 -4.44 -6.81 35.95
C SER A 413 -3.19 -6.93 36.83
N LEU A 414 -2.02 -7.26 36.26
CA LEU A 414 -0.73 -7.23 36.98
C LEU A 414 -0.34 -5.80 37.38
N LEU A 415 -0.61 -4.79 36.54
CA LEU A 415 -0.41 -3.38 36.91
C LEU A 415 -1.39 -2.94 38.02
N VAL A 416 -2.67 -3.32 37.95
CA VAL A 416 -3.65 -3.03 39.00
C VAL A 416 -3.28 -3.72 40.31
N VAL A 417 -3.03 -5.04 40.31
CA VAL A 417 -2.61 -5.80 41.49
C VAL A 417 -1.29 -5.25 42.06
N GLY A 418 -0.34 -4.88 41.20
CA GLY A 418 0.91 -4.22 41.62
C GLY A 418 0.67 -2.88 42.32
N MET A 419 -0.25 -2.06 41.83
CA MET A 419 -0.63 -0.80 42.50
C MET A 419 -1.35 -1.06 43.84
N THR A 420 -2.30 -2.00 43.90
CA THR A 420 -3.03 -2.33 45.13
C THR A 420 -2.11 -2.88 46.23
N LEU A 421 -1.16 -3.74 45.86
CA LEU A 421 -0.13 -4.27 46.79
C LEU A 421 0.89 -3.22 47.22
N TYR A 422 1.10 -2.16 46.42
CA TYR A 422 1.93 -1.03 46.82
C TYR A 422 1.19 -0.13 47.83
N THR A 423 -0.10 0.17 47.60
CA THR A 423 -0.91 0.97 48.55
C THR A 423 -1.12 0.28 49.90
N LEU A 424 -1.20 -1.05 49.94
CA LEU A 424 -1.34 -1.85 51.17
C LEU A 424 -0.01 -2.07 51.93
N ARG A 425 1.06 -1.35 51.57
CA ARG A 425 2.36 -1.33 52.28
C ARG A 425 2.77 0.06 52.78
N VAL A 426 1.88 1.05 52.65
CA VAL A 426 2.14 2.47 53.02
C VAL A 426 1.04 2.98 53.98
N TRP A 427 0.41 2.06 54.70
CA TRP A 427 -0.53 2.26 55.81
C TRP A 427 -0.29 1.17 56.85
#